data_AF-G5E1M1-F1
#
_entry.id   AF-G5E1M1-F1
#
_cell.length_a   1.000
_cell.length_b   1.000
_cell.length_c   1.000
_cell.angle_alpha   90.00
_cell.angle_beta   90.00
_cell.angle_gamma   90.00
#
_symmetry.space_group_name_H-M   'P 1'
#
loop_
_entity.id
_entity.type
_entity.pdbx_description
1 polymer ?
#
loop_
_entity_poly.entity_id
_entity_poly.type
_entity_poly.pdbx_seq_one_letter_code
_entity_poly.pdbx_strand_id
1 'polypeptide(L)'
;FTIDLKHEIALYIWKKMDEQELTHIKQFCTPTSSPSAECATAFRNSLPLCGDPVKKEDIFVAIKTCKKFHKDRIPVVKTWEWQAAHYEYYVFLGERYGYGLQAGGYNYITGGGGMVFSREAARRLMNSKCRCYSNDAPDDMVLGMCFSSLGIAVTHSPLFHQARPMDYAKDYLAHQIPVSFHKHWNIDPIAVYFKWLAQEEEK
;
A
#
# COMPACT_ATOMS: atom_id res chain seq x y z
N PHE A 1 -14.95 -10.85 1.56
CA PHE A 1 -14.12 -9.75 1.02
C PHE A 1 -13.32 -9.23 2.17
N THR A 2 -11.99 -9.22 2.05
CA THR A 2 -11.13 -8.83 3.17
C THR A 2 -10.27 -7.68 2.69
N ILE A 3 -10.67 -6.48 3.10
CA ILE A 3 -10.03 -5.19 2.82
C ILE A 3 -8.72 -5.19 3.62
N ASP A 4 -8.71 -4.66 4.84
CA ASP A 4 -7.63 -4.92 5.79
C ASP A 4 -8.15 -5.81 6.91
N LEU A 5 -7.69 -7.08 6.94
CA LEU A 5 -8.11 -8.05 7.96
C LEU A 5 -7.82 -7.54 9.39
N LYS A 6 -6.75 -6.76 9.59
CA LYS A 6 -6.36 -6.23 10.90
C LYS A 6 -7.33 -5.13 11.31
N HIS A 7 -7.60 -4.18 10.42
CA HIS A 7 -8.57 -3.11 10.65
C HIS A 7 -10.00 -3.63 10.85
N GLU A 8 -10.45 -4.60 10.04
CA GLU A 8 -11.81 -5.17 10.16
C GLU A 8 -11.97 -5.95 11.48
N ILE A 9 -10.96 -6.71 11.91
CA ILE A 9 -10.97 -7.37 13.23
C ILE A 9 -10.96 -6.31 14.36
N ALA A 10 -10.12 -5.28 14.26
CA ALA A 10 -10.06 -4.22 15.27
C ALA A 10 -11.39 -3.45 15.39
N LEU A 11 -11.99 -3.05 14.27
CA LEU A 11 -13.30 -2.40 14.22
C LEU A 11 -14.43 -3.30 14.71
N TYR A 12 -14.38 -4.60 14.41
CA TYR A 12 -15.37 -5.55 14.94
C TYR A 12 -15.30 -5.62 16.46
N ILE A 13 -14.10 -5.75 17.03
CA ILE A 13 -13.88 -5.82 18.47
C ILE A 13 -14.33 -4.51 19.14
N TRP A 14 -13.87 -3.35 18.65
CA TRP A 14 -14.32 -2.03 19.15
C TRP A 14 -15.85 -1.89 19.19
N LYS A 15 -16.53 -2.24 18.08
CA LYS A 15 -17.99 -2.07 17.95
C LYS A 15 -18.82 -3.15 18.66
N LYS A 16 -18.22 -4.27 19.08
CA LYS A 16 -18.92 -5.39 19.72
C LYS A 16 -18.53 -5.61 21.18
N MET A 17 -17.48 -4.97 21.65
CA MET A 17 -16.96 -5.08 23.01
C MET A 17 -16.88 -3.70 23.67
N ASP A 18 -17.93 -2.89 23.50
CA ASP A 18 -18.14 -1.63 24.24
C ASP A 18 -16.96 -0.64 24.19
N GLU A 19 -16.50 -0.32 22.98
CA GLU A 19 -15.37 0.60 22.75
C GLU A 19 -14.02 0.14 23.36
N GLN A 20 -13.88 -1.16 23.62
CA GLN A 20 -12.61 -1.75 24.06
C GLN A 20 -11.57 -1.68 22.93
N GLU A 21 -10.54 -0.85 23.15
CA GLU A 21 -9.36 -0.81 22.27
C GLU A 21 -8.58 -2.14 22.33
N LEU A 22 -8.10 -2.60 21.17
CA LEU A 22 -7.16 -3.71 21.11
C LEU A 22 -5.83 -3.33 21.74
N THR A 23 -5.59 -3.80 22.95
CA THR A 23 -4.31 -3.64 23.64
C THR A 23 -3.29 -4.66 23.14
N HIS A 24 -2.04 -4.22 22.94
CA HIS A 24 -0.95 -5.12 22.60
C HIS A 24 -0.54 -5.93 23.84
N ILE A 25 -0.16 -7.20 23.66
CA ILE A 25 0.41 -8.02 24.73
C ILE A 25 1.88 -8.33 24.42
N LYS A 26 2.74 -8.29 25.44
CA LYS A 26 4.21 -8.40 25.31
C LYS A 26 4.66 -9.75 24.72
N GLN A 27 3.80 -10.75 24.77
CA GLN A 27 4.02 -12.08 24.19
C GLN A 27 4.11 -12.04 22.65
N PHE A 28 3.58 -11.00 21.99
CA PHE A 28 3.69 -10.78 20.55
C PHE A 28 4.83 -9.82 20.15
N CYS A 29 5.84 -9.58 20.99
CA CYS A 29 6.94 -8.62 20.71
C CYS A 29 7.95 -9.08 19.64
N THR A 30 8.84 -8.13 19.25
CA THR A 30 9.89 -8.24 18.20
C THR A 30 11.28 -7.73 18.69
N PRO A 31 12.44 -8.20 18.16
CA PRO A 31 13.73 -8.11 18.87
C PRO A 31 14.63 -6.89 18.62
N THR A 32 14.20 -5.81 17.95
CA THR A 32 14.99 -4.55 17.96
C THR A 32 14.96 -3.83 19.31
N SER A 33 14.18 -4.35 20.26
CA SER A 33 14.55 -4.43 21.68
C SER A 33 14.97 -5.88 22.01
N SER A 34 16.22 -6.10 22.44
CA SER A 34 16.79 -7.43 22.72
C SER A 34 16.01 -8.28 23.76
N PRO A 35 16.16 -9.62 23.81
CA PRO A 35 16.66 -10.57 22.80
C PRO A 35 15.55 -11.56 22.30
N SER A 36 15.80 -12.20 21.17
CA SER A 36 14.78 -12.85 20.31
C SER A 36 14.23 -14.22 20.73
N ALA A 37 14.19 -14.56 22.02
CA ALA A 37 13.78 -15.90 22.48
C ALA A 37 12.32 -16.01 22.99
N GLU A 38 11.67 -14.90 23.34
CA GLU A 38 10.38 -14.87 24.05
C GLU A 38 9.29 -14.05 23.30
N CYS A 39 9.33 -14.06 21.96
CA CYS A 39 8.69 -13.04 21.11
C CYS A 39 7.89 -13.64 19.94
N ALA A 40 6.60 -13.28 19.79
CA ALA A 40 5.73 -13.84 18.74
C ALA A 40 5.36 -12.91 17.55
N THR A 41 5.96 -11.72 17.36
CA THR A 41 5.97 -11.06 16.03
C THR A 41 7.35 -10.49 15.67
N ALA A 42 7.75 -10.57 14.39
CA ALA A 42 8.98 -10.02 13.78
C ALA A 42 8.87 -8.57 13.24
N PHE A 43 9.70 -7.59 13.63
CA PHE A 43 10.00 -6.44 12.76
C PHE A 43 11.52 -6.30 12.53
N ARG A 44 11.89 -5.97 11.29
CA ARG A 44 13.27 -5.70 10.89
C ARG A 44 13.33 -4.24 10.42
N ASN A 45 14.05 -3.40 11.17
CA ASN A 45 14.27 -1.99 10.80
C ASN A 45 15.07 -1.83 9.50
N SER A 46 15.74 -2.89 9.03
CA SER A 46 16.35 -2.94 7.71
C SER A 46 15.30 -3.30 6.65
N LEU A 47 15.14 -2.44 5.65
CA LEU A 47 14.70 -2.89 4.32
C LEU A 47 15.58 -4.10 3.90
N PRO A 48 15.05 -5.07 3.14
CA PRO A 48 15.89 -6.10 2.55
C PRO A 48 17.01 -5.46 1.70
N LEU A 49 18.12 -6.18 1.50
CA LEU A 49 19.20 -5.73 0.61
C LEU A 49 18.70 -5.71 -0.84
N CYS A 50 18.06 -4.61 -1.23
CA CYS A 50 17.35 -4.40 -2.49
C CYS A 50 18.26 -3.96 -3.65
N GLY A 51 19.48 -4.51 -3.74
CA GLY A 51 20.46 -4.14 -4.77
C GLY A 51 20.73 -2.63 -4.81
N ASP A 52 20.99 -2.10 -6.01
CA ASP A 52 21.04 -0.67 -6.25
C ASP A 52 19.61 -0.09 -6.36
N PRO A 53 19.35 1.13 -5.83
CA PRO A 53 18.07 1.79 -6.02
C PRO A 53 17.67 1.92 -7.49
N VAL A 54 16.38 1.74 -7.75
CA VAL A 54 15.74 2.11 -9.01
C VAL A 54 16.02 3.59 -9.30
N LYS A 55 16.41 3.88 -10.54
CA LYS A 55 16.76 5.20 -11.08
C LYS A 55 15.57 6.18 -11.09
N LYS A 56 15.81 7.42 -11.55
CA LYS A 56 14.80 8.49 -11.66
C LYS A 56 14.37 8.78 -13.12
N GLU A 57 14.67 7.91 -14.10
CA GLU A 57 14.50 8.14 -15.55
C GLU A 57 13.66 7.16 -16.49
N ASP A 58 13.38 5.85 -16.25
CA ASP A 58 12.36 5.02 -17.04
C ASP A 58 11.41 3.95 -16.32
N ILE A 59 10.48 4.33 -15.41
CA ILE A 59 9.26 3.66 -14.84
C ILE A 59 8.32 4.77 -14.28
N PHE A 60 6.98 4.64 -14.30
CA PHE A 60 6.10 5.82 -14.46
C PHE A 60 5.05 6.00 -13.36
N VAL A 61 4.78 7.26 -12.98
CA VAL A 61 3.69 7.61 -12.04
C VAL A 61 2.42 7.92 -12.83
N ALA A 62 1.35 7.16 -12.60
CA ALA A 62 0.03 7.40 -13.17
C ALA A 62 -0.98 7.74 -12.06
N ILE A 63 -1.69 8.87 -12.18
CA ILE A 63 -2.53 9.39 -11.10
C ILE A 63 -3.99 9.47 -11.56
N LYS A 64 -4.83 8.58 -11.02
CA LYS A 64 -6.27 8.60 -11.25
C LYS A 64 -6.92 9.71 -10.41
N THR A 65 -7.44 10.73 -11.08
CA THR A 65 -8.23 11.82 -10.47
C THR A 65 -9.49 12.08 -11.29
N CYS A 66 -10.38 12.94 -10.80
CA CYS A 66 -11.58 13.35 -11.53
C CYS A 66 -11.90 14.83 -11.29
N LYS A 67 -12.66 15.45 -12.21
CA LYS A 67 -12.97 16.90 -12.24
C LYS A 67 -13.34 17.49 -10.88
N LYS A 68 -14.06 16.75 -10.04
CA LYS A 68 -14.46 17.15 -8.68
C LYS A 68 -13.26 17.52 -7.78
N PHE A 69 -12.16 16.78 -7.88
CA PHE A 69 -10.99 16.90 -7.00
C PHE A 69 -9.80 17.59 -7.65
N HIS A 70 -9.95 18.15 -8.86
CA HIS A 70 -8.84 18.82 -9.56
C HIS A 70 -8.27 20.00 -8.76
N LYS A 71 -9.13 20.79 -8.10
CA LYS A 71 -8.70 21.95 -7.30
C LYS A 71 -7.87 21.55 -6.07
N ASP A 72 -8.24 20.44 -5.42
CA ASP A 72 -7.67 20.08 -4.13
C ASP A 72 -6.46 19.15 -4.27
N ARG A 73 -6.45 18.28 -5.28
CA ARG A 73 -5.45 17.21 -5.42
C ARG A 73 -4.35 17.50 -6.45
N ILE A 74 -4.62 18.24 -7.53
CA ILE A 74 -3.58 18.57 -8.51
C ILE A 74 -2.45 19.45 -7.90
N PRO A 75 -2.71 20.41 -7.00
CA PRO A 75 -1.64 21.13 -6.32
C PRO A 75 -0.71 20.22 -5.51
N VAL A 76 -1.26 19.17 -4.88
CA VAL A 76 -0.48 18.15 -4.15
C VAL A 76 0.37 17.31 -5.11
N VAL A 77 -0.18 16.89 -6.25
CA VAL A 77 0.56 16.13 -7.27
C VAL A 77 1.80 16.87 -7.76
N LYS A 78 1.65 18.17 -8.02
CA LYS A 78 2.72 19.03 -8.56
C LYS A 78 3.94 19.19 -7.65
N THR A 79 3.89 18.80 -6.37
CA THR A 79 5.06 18.91 -5.49
C THR A 79 6.10 17.80 -5.73
N TRP A 80 5.69 16.65 -6.27
CA TRP A 80 6.52 15.43 -6.36
C TRP A 80 6.51 14.72 -7.73
N GLU A 81 5.70 15.20 -8.69
CA GLU A 81 5.51 14.61 -10.03
C GLU A 81 6.81 14.32 -10.83
N TRP A 82 7.92 14.98 -10.52
CA TRP A 82 9.19 14.96 -11.24
C TRP A 82 10.17 13.83 -10.84
N GLN A 83 9.82 12.94 -9.90
CA GLN A 83 10.84 12.23 -9.09
C GLN A 83 11.17 10.76 -9.39
N ALA A 84 10.33 9.98 -10.09
CA ALA A 84 10.51 8.53 -10.21
C ALA A 84 11.02 8.14 -11.60
N ALA A 85 11.76 6.99 -11.75
CA ALA A 85 11.73 6.05 -12.91
C ALA A 85 12.94 5.01 -13.12
N HIS A 86 12.78 3.66 -12.98
CA HIS A 86 13.25 2.53 -13.89
C HIS A 86 13.57 1.12 -13.31
N TYR A 87 13.03 0.02 -13.88
CA TYR A 87 13.74 -1.29 -14.08
C TYR A 87 12.95 -2.39 -14.85
N GLU A 88 13.63 -3.47 -15.27
CA GLU A 88 13.07 -4.65 -15.97
C GLU A 88 12.97 -5.94 -15.11
N TYR A 89 11.89 -6.06 -14.33
CA TYR A 89 11.41 -7.34 -13.74
C TYR A 89 9.88 -7.31 -13.66
N TYR A 90 9.16 -8.44 -13.66
CA TYR A 90 7.69 -8.42 -13.46
C TYR A 90 7.34 -8.06 -12.00
N VAL A 91 6.92 -6.82 -11.75
CA VAL A 91 6.56 -6.31 -10.41
C VAL A 91 5.08 -5.96 -10.37
N PHE A 92 4.40 -6.40 -9.31
CA PHE A 92 3.06 -5.94 -8.92
C PHE A 92 3.05 -5.76 -7.40
N LEU A 93 3.16 -4.52 -6.93
CA LEU A 93 3.56 -4.16 -5.57
C LEU A 93 2.59 -3.16 -4.91
N GLY A 94 2.36 -3.33 -3.60
CA GLY A 94 1.63 -2.38 -2.74
C GLY A 94 1.04 -3.03 -1.48
N GLU A 95 -0.02 -2.46 -0.93
CA GLU A 95 -0.79 -3.07 0.18
C GLU A 95 -1.69 -4.20 -0.35
N ARG A 96 -1.46 -5.45 0.10
CA ARG A 96 -2.07 -6.66 -0.48
C ARG A 96 -3.35 -7.06 0.25
N TYR A 97 -4.47 -7.05 -0.48
CA TYR A 97 -5.79 -7.47 -0.03
C TYR A 97 -6.21 -8.81 -0.65
N GLY A 98 -7.27 -9.42 -0.10
CA GLY A 98 -7.69 -10.77 -0.44
C GLY A 98 -9.16 -10.87 -0.83
N TYR A 99 -9.43 -11.38 -2.04
CA TYR A 99 -10.78 -11.75 -2.47
C TYR A 99 -10.92 -13.27 -2.52
N GLY A 100 -11.80 -13.84 -1.70
CA GLY A 100 -12.19 -15.26 -1.81
C GLY A 100 -11.07 -16.29 -1.59
N LEU A 101 -9.98 -15.95 -0.88
CA LEU A 101 -8.76 -16.77 -0.80
C LEU A 101 -8.98 -18.22 -0.32
N GLN A 102 -10.00 -18.48 0.50
CA GLN A 102 -10.35 -19.83 0.98
C GLN A 102 -11.16 -20.66 -0.04
N ALA A 103 -11.60 -20.05 -1.15
CA ALA A 103 -12.48 -20.64 -2.16
C ALA A 103 -11.91 -20.46 -3.59
N GLY A 104 -10.59 -20.56 -3.75
CA GLY A 104 -9.92 -20.42 -5.06
C GLY A 104 -9.87 -18.98 -5.60
N GLY A 105 -10.09 -17.98 -4.76
CA GLY A 105 -9.93 -16.57 -5.11
C GLY A 105 -8.47 -16.11 -5.20
N TYR A 106 -8.27 -14.79 -5.23
CA TYR A 106 -6.98 -14.18 -5.59
C TYR A 106 -6.59 -13.01 -4.68
N ASN A 107 -5.29 -12.71 -4.68
CA ASN A 107 -4.73 -11.52 -4.06
C ASN A 107 -4.79 -10.35 -5.04
N TYR A 108 -4.93 -9.14 -4.52
CA TYR A 108 -4.85 -7.90 -5.29
C TYR A 108 -4.15 -6.82 -4.47
N ILE A 109 -3.65 -5.76 -5.12
CA ILE A 109 -3.21 -4.55 -4.41
C ILE A 109 -4.39 -3.61 -4.30
N THR A 110 -4.58 -2.97 -3.15
CA THR A 110 -5.67 -1.98 -3.01
C THR A 110 -5.37 -0.69 -3.78
N GLY A 111 -6.32 -0.25 -4.62
CA GLY A 111 -6.10 0.87 -5.53
C GLY A 111 -5.89 2.22 -4.84
N GLY A 112 -6.54 2.44 -3.69
CA GLY A 112 -6.43 3.71 -2.96
C GLY A 112 -5.10 3.87 -2.21
N GLY A 113 -4.55 2.77 -1.69
CA GLY A 113 -3.21 2.72 -1.09
C GLY A 113 -2.08 2.90 -2.11
N GLY A 114 -2.36 2.89 -3.41
CA GLY A 114 -1.37 3.01 -4.47
C GLY A 114 -0.84 1.66 -4.93
N MET A 115 -0.51 1.59 -6.22
CA MET A 115 -0.13 0.36 -6.92
C MET A 115 1.14 0.65 -7.73
N VAL A 116 2.15 -0.21 -7.62
CA VAL A 116 3.37 -0.12 -8.44
C VAL A 116 3.44 -1.33 -9.37
N PHE A 117 3.56 -1.03 -10.66
CA PHE A 117 3.77 -2.03 -11.71
C PHE A 117 5.10 -1.76 -12.39
N SER A 118 5.81 -2.82 -12.80
CA SER A 118 6.88 -2.65 -13.77
C SER A 118 6.35 -2.50 -15.19
N ARG A 119 7.22 -1.99 -16.07
CA ARG A 119 6.95 -1.95 -17.52
C ARG A 119 6.56 -3.32 -18.07
N GLU A 120 7.28 -4.38 -17.66
CA GLU A 120 7.02 -5.72 -18.17
C GLU A 120 5.71 -6.33 -17.62
N ALA A 121 5.37 -6.06 -16.35
CA ALA A 121 4.05 -6.45 -15.82
C ALA A 121 2.91 -5.75 -16.58
N ALA A 122 3.04 -4.44 -16.83
CA ALA A 122 2.08 -3.69 -17.62
C ALA A 122 2.00 -4.22 -19.08
N ARG A 123 3.13 -4.47 -19.75
CA ARG A 123 3.17 -5.05 -21.12
C ARG A 123 2.48 -6.41 -21.18
N ARG A 124 2.75 -7.31 -20.23
CA ARG A 124 2.14 -8.64 -20.17
C ARG A 124 0.64 -8.59 -19.86
N LEU A 125 0.19 -7.62 -19.06
CA LEU A 125 -1.24 -7.34 -18.86
C LEU A 125 -1.91 -6.84 -20.14
N MET A 126 -1.33 -5.84 -20.82
CA MET A 126 -1.88 -5.25 -22.05
C MET A 126 -1.94 -6.23 -23.22
N ASN A 127 -0.97 -7.16 -23.30
CA ASN A 127 -0.95 -8.23 -24.31
C ASN A 127 -1.80 -9.45 -23.93
N SER A 128 -2.50 -9.43 -22.78
CA SER A 128 -3.35 -10.52 -22.34
C SER A 128 -4.80 -10.39 -22.84
N LYS A 129 -5.65 -11.36 -22.46
CA LYS A 129 -7.11 -11.28 -22.67
C LYS A 129 -7.84 -10.54 -21.51
N CYS A 130 -7.12 -9.94 -20.57
CA CYS A 130 -7.69 -9.19 -19.45
C CYS A 130 -8.60 -8.06 -19.93
N ARG A 131 -9.81 -7.98 -19.38
CA ARG A 131 -10.76 -6.87 -19.56
C ARG A 131 -11.59 -6.69 -18.31
N CYS A 132 -12.00 -5.46 -18.01
CA CYS A 132 -13.06 -5.21 -17.04
C CYS A 132 -14.36 -5.87 -17.51
N TYR A 133 -15.07 -6.52 -16.59
CA TYR A 133 -16.35 -7.18 -16.89
C TYR A 133 -17.53 -6.19 -16.98
N SER A 134 -17.36 -4.97 -16.48
CA SER A 134 -18.28 -3.84 -16.62
C SER A 134 -17.52 -2.51 -16.45
N ASN A 135 -18.16 -1.38 -16.76
CA ASN A 135 -17.57 -0.04 -16.55
C ASN A 135 -17.40 0.31 -15.06
N ASP A 136 -18.23 -0.26 -14.19
CA ASP A 136 -18.21 -0.05 -12.74
C ASP A 136 -17.44 -1.18 -12.00
N ALA A 137 -16.72 -2.03 -12.73
CA ALA A 137 -15.87 -3.04 -12.12
C ALA A 137 -14.73 -2.36 -11.33
N PRO A 138 -14.42 -2.80 -10.10
CA PRO A 138 -13.34 -2.23 -9.30
C PRO A 138 -12.00 -2.58 -9.93
N ASP A 139 -11.33 -1.57 -10.50
CA ASP A 139 -10.06 -1.68 -11.23
C ASP A 139 -9.04 -2.56 -10.49
N ASP A 140 -8.90 -2.37 -9.18
CA ASP A 140 -7.86 -3.00 -8.36
C ASP A 140 -8.09 -4.51 -8.21
N MET A 141 -9.33 -4.95 -8.02
CA MET A 141 -9.71 -6.36 -8.03
C MET A 141 -9.62 -6.98 -9.44
N VAL A 142 -9.99 -6.24 -10.50
CA VAL A 142 -9.83 -6.74 -11.89
C VAL A 142 -8.35 -6.94 -12.22
N LEU A 143 -7.49 -5.98 -11.86
CA LEU A 143 -6.04 -6.09 -12.01
C LEU A 143 -5.50 -7.29 -11.24
N GLY A 144 -5.93 -7.49 -9.98
CA GLY A 144 -5.57 -8.67 -9.19
C GLY A 144 -5.96 -9.99 -9.86
N MET A 145 -7.20 -10.10 -10.35
CA MET A 145 -7.69 -11.28 -11.08
C MET A 145 -6.83 -11.55 -12.32
N CYS A 146 -6.55 -10.52 -13.11
CA CYS A 146 -5.77 -10.64 -14.34
C CYS A 146 -4.31 -11.01 -14.08
N PHE A 147 -3.62 -10.34 -13.15
CA PHE A 147 -2.25 -10.69 -12.78
C PHE A 147 -2.14 -12.10 -12.21
N SER A 148 -3.12 -12.52 -11.38
CA SER A 148 -3.22 -13.91 -10.92
C SER A 148 -3.35 -14.90 -12.08
N SER A 149 -4.22 -14.63 -13.06
CA SER A 149 -4.37 -15.48 -14.26
C SER A 149 -3.13 -15.51 -15.16
N LEU A 150 -2.29 -14.47 -15.08
CA LEU A 150 -1.02 -14.36 -15.81
C LEU A 150 0.15 -14.99 -15.04
N GLY A 151 -0.06 -15.52 -13.83
CA GLY A 151 1.00 -16.07 -12.99
C GLY A 151 1.92 -15.02 -12.36
N ILE A 152 1.48 -13.75 -12.32
CA ILE A 152 2.21 -12.66 -11.67
C ILE A 152 1.66 -12.53 -10.24
N ALA A 153 2.47 -12.94 -9.26
CA ALA A 153 2.12 -12.84 -7.86
C ALA A 153 2.13 -11.39 -7.35
N VAL A 154 1.32 -11.13 -6.33
CA VAL A 154 1.29 -9.85 -5.62
C VAL A 154 2.42 -9.80 -4.59
N THR A 155 3.32 -8.82 -4.74
CA THR A 155 4.30 -8.47 -3.71
C THR A 155 3.66 -7.51 -2.72
N HIS A 156 3.52 -7.94 -1.46
CA HIS A 156 3.05 -7.04 -0.41
C HIS A 156 4.19 -6.14 0.10
N SER A 157 3.93 -4.85 0.21
CA SER A 157 4.70 -3.91 1.02
C SER A 157 3.80 -3.31 2.12
N PRO A 158 4.25 -3.25 3.38
CA PRO A 158 3.52 -2.61 4.49
C PRO A 158 3.57 -1.07 4.43
N LEU A 159 4.39 -0.49 3.55
CA LEU A 159 4.64 0.96 3.46
C LEU A 159 3.55 1.70 2.67
N PHE A 160 2.63 0.98 2.03
CA PHE A 160 1.48 1.53 1.31
C PHE A 160 0.24 1.44 2.20
N HIS A 161 -0.61 2.48 2.19
CA HIS A 161 -1.70 2.61 3.17
C HIS A 161 -3.04 3.09 2.56
N GLN A 162 -4.07 2.25 2.64
CA GLN A 162 -5.45 2.50 2.19
C GLN A 162 -6.26 3.49 3.07
N ALA A 163 -5.72 3.87 4.23
CA ALA A 163 -6.34 4.80 5.17
C ALA A 163 -5.46 6.03 5.48
N ARG A 164 -5.92 6.92 6.38
CA ARG A 164 -5.18 8.11 6.81
C ARG A 164 -4.10 7.71 7.82
N PRO A 165 -3.03 8.51 8.03
CA PRO A 165 -2.06 8.23 9.09
C PRO A 165 -2.67 8.05 10.49
N MET A 166 -3.74 8.81 10.80
CA MET A 166 -4.46 8.73 12.08
C MET A 166 -5.33 7.48 12.25
N ASP A 167 -5.57 6.72 11.18
CA ASP A 167 -6.34 5.47 11.23
C ASP A 167 -5.44 4.25 11.58
N TYR A 168 -4.13 4.46 11.73
CA TYR A 168 -3.12 3.47 12.12
C TYR A 168 -2.54 3.77 13.50
N ALA A 169 -2.07 2.73 14.20
CA ALA A 169 -1.34 2.89 15.46
C ALA A 169 -0.04 3.69 15.25
N LYS A 170 0.27 4.61 16.17
CA LYS A 170 1.47 5.47 16.08
C LYS A 170 2.75 4.64 15.97
N ASP A 171 2.87 3.60 16.80
CA ASP A 171 4.06 2.74 16.84
C ASP A 171 4.21 1.90 15.57
N TYR A 172 3.11 1.60 14.85
CA TYR A 172 3.16 0.92 13.55
C TYR A 172 3.80 1.82 12.49
N LEU A 173 3.43 3.10 12.45
CA LEU A 173 4.00 4.07 11.51
C LEU A 173 5.40 4.54 11.90
N ALA A 174 5.73 4.59 13.20
CA ALA A 174 7.02 5.08 13.69
C ALA A 174 8.24 4.24 13.26
N HIS A 175 8.03 2.97 12.88
CA HIS A 175 9.09 2.06 12.46
C HIS A 175 9.19 1.91 10.92
N GLN A 176 8.51 2.77 10.16
CA GLN A 176 8.39 2.67 8.71
C GLN A 176 8.60 4.04 8.06
N ILE A 177 9.11 4.03 6.82
CA ILE A 177 9.07 5.19 5.93
C ILE A 177 7.89 4.97 4.99
N PRO A 178 6.74 5.65 5.18
CA PRO A 178 5.56 5.43 4.35
C PRO A 178 5.82 5.83 2.89
N VAL A 179 5.30 5.04 1.95
CA VAL A 179 5.29 5.38 0.51
C VAL A 179 4.02 6.16 0.15
N SER A 180 2.91 5.89 0.84
CA SER A 180 1.60 6.47 0.53
C SER A 180 0.66 6.48 1.73
N PHE A 181 -0.36 7.34 1.64
CA PHE A 181 -1.58 7.31 2.44
C PHE A 181 -2.78 7.64 1.56
N HIS A 182 -3.99 7.33 2.06
CA HIS A 182 -5.23 7.53 1.33
C HIS A 182 -6.31 8.16 2.24
N LYS A 183 -7.57 8.18 1.80
CA LYS A 183 -8.72 8.73 2.55
C LYS A 183 -8.51 10.19 3.03
N HIS A 184 -8.04 11.07 2.13
CA HIS A 184 -7.81 12.52 2.35
C HIS A 184 -9.09 13.36 2.63
N TRP A 185 -9.96 12.92 3.54
CA TRP A 185 -11.14 13.64 4.03
C TRP A 185 -10.97 13.97 5.51
N ASN A 186 -11.43 15.16 5.90
CA ASN A 186 -11.27 15.74 7.24
C ASN A 186 -9.81 15.75 7.75
N ILE A 187 -8.86 15.93 6.83
CA ILE A 187 -7.42 16.03 7.09
C ILE A 187 -6.79 16.93 6.02
N ASP A 188 -5.75 17.69 6.37
CA ASP A 188 -4.98 18.48 5.41
C ASP A 188 -3.98 17.56 4.67
N PRO A 189 -4.13 17.33 3.35
CA PRO A 189 -3.23 16.48 2.58
C PRO A 189 -1.83 17.08 2.42
N ILE A 190 -1.69 18.41 2.47
CA ILE A 190 -0.39 19.10 2.35
C ILE A 190 0.40 18.91 3.65
N ALA A 191 -0.23 19.10 4.81
CA ALA A 191 0.39 18.80 6.10
C ALA A 191 0.76 17.31 6.24
N VAL A 192 -0.05 16.39 5.70
CA VAL A 192 0.30 14.95 5.65
C VAL A 192 1.53 14.70 4.78
N TYR A 193 1.59 15.29 3.58
CA TYR A 193 2.75 15.17 2.69
C TYR A 193 4.04 15.65 3.38
N PHE A 194 4.05 16.88 3.91
CA PHE A 194 5.24 17.44 4.57
C PHE A 194 5.65 16.70 5.84
N LYS A 195 4.70 16.09 6.57
CA LYS A 195 5.01 15.34 7.79
C LYS A 195 5.56 13.93 7.54
N TRP A 196 5.14 13.26 6.46
CA TRP A 196 5.35 11.82 6.30
C TRP A 196 6.05 11.39 5.00
N LEU A 197 6.02 12.21 3.96
CA LEU A 197 6.41 11.82 2.59
C LEU A 197 7.43 12.77 1.95
N ALA A 198 7.49 14.02 2.37
CA ALA A 198 8.53 14.95 1.93
C ALA A 198 9.90 14.46 2.42
N GLN A 199 10.86 14.41 1.50
CA GLN A 199 12.27 14.21 1.88
C GLN A 199 12.75 15.47 2.59
N GLU A 200 13.47 15.32 3.72
CA GLU A 200 14.38 16.37 4.14
C GLU A 200 15.46 16.48 3.05
N GLU A 201 15.68 17.67 2.51
CA GLU A 201 16.83 17.91 1.64
C GLU A 201 18.09 17.69 2.46
N GLU A 202 18.93 16.72 2.07
CA GLU A 202 20.27 16.57 2.61
C GLU A 202 21.03 17.89 2.40
N LYS A 203 21.42 18.53 3.51
CA LYS A 203 22.22 19.77 3.55
C LYS A 203 23.71 19.48 3.57
#